data_AF-A0A1V3X2C9-F1
#
_entry.id   AF-A0A1V3X2C9-F1
#
_cell.length_a   1.000
_cell.length_b   1.000
_cell.length_c   1.000
_cell.angle_alpha   90.00
_cell.angle_beta   90.00
_cell.angle_gamma   90.00
#
_symmetry.space_group_name_H-M   'P 1'
#
loop_
_entity.id
_entity.type
_entity.pdbx_description
1 polymer ?
#
loop_
_entity_poly.entity_id
_entity_poly.type
_entity_poly.pdbx_seq_one_letter_code
_entity_poly.pdbx_strand_id
1 'polypeptide(L)'
;MAEVAAEHPSVAFVGVAAQDQLPAMRQFVARYQLSAFPQLADSDAAIWARFGVVAQPAFAFVGAAGHIDVVEGPLTQLELTNRVAALAGQ
;
A
#
# COMPACT_ATOMS: atom_id res chain seq x y z
N MET A 1 -5.80 4.76 5.63
CA MET A 1 -5.82 3.82 4.49
C MET A 1 -7.18 3.19 4.29
N ALA A 2 -7.75 2.44 5.25
CA ALA A 2 -9.03 1.75 5.04
C ALA A 2 -10.18 2.69 4.68
N GLU A 3 -10.25 3.86 5.32
CA GLU A 3 -11.22 4.92 5.00
C GLU A 3 -11.03 5.45 3.57
N VAL A 4 -9.82 5.89 3.22
CA VAL A 4 -9.49 6.37 1.86
C VAL A 4 -9.77 5.31 0.79
N ALA A 5 -9.52 4.04 1.08
CA ALA A 5 -9.84 2.94 0.15
C ALA A 5 -11.35 2.78 -0.08
N ALA A 6 -12.16 2.97 0.96
CA ALA A 6 -13.62 2.92 0.86
C ALA A 6 -14.20 4.10 0.07
N GLU A 7 -13.57 5.28 0.14
CA GLU A 7 -13.98 6.49 -0.57
C GLU A 7 -13.60 6.48 -2.06
N HIS A 8 -12.63 5.67 -2.46
CA HIS A 8 -12.11 5.61 -3.84
C HIS A 8 -12.23 4.19 -4.44
N PRO A 9 -13.45 3.70 -4.73
CA PRO A 9 -13.67 2.33 -5.21
C PRO A 9 -13.07 2.03 -6.58
N SER A 10 -12.71 3.06 -7.36
CA SER A 10 -12.00 2.92 -8.64
C SER A 10 -10.50 2.68 -8.48
N VAL A 11 -9.93 2.89 -7.28
CA VAL A 11 -8.50 2.70 -7.00
C VAL A 11 -8.31 1.40 -6.23
N ALA A 12 -7.52 0.49 -6.78
CA ALA A 12 -7.17 -0.75 -6.12
C ALA A 12 -6.09 -0.51 -5.04
N PHE A 13 -6.34 -1.01 -3.83
CA PHE A 13 -5.37 -1.01 -2.74
C PHE A 13 -4.83 -2.42 -2.54
N VAL A 14 -3.52 -2.54 -2.33
CA VAL A 14 -2.87 -3.80 -1.98
C VAL A 14 -1.84 -3.53 -0.90
N GLY A 15 -1.94 -4.20 0.25
CA GLY A 15 -0.89 -4.18 1.25
C GLY A 15 0.18 -5.23 0.92
N VAL A 16 1.45 -4.88 1.09
CA VAL A 16 2.58 -5.77 0.78
C VAL A 16 3.47 -5.87 2.01
N ALA A 17 3.26 -6.92 2.81
CA ALA A 17 4.05 -7.16 4.01
C ALA A 17 5.31 -7.96 3.67
N ALA A 18 6.48 -7.46 4.09
CA ALA A 18 7.77 -8.13 3.93
C ALA A 18 8.58 -8.07 5.24
N GLN A 19 9.76 -8.69 5.25
CA GLN A 19 10.73 -8.67 6.36
C GLN A 19 10.23 -9.24 7.70
N ASP A 20 9.19 -10.08 7.69
CA ASP A 20 8.69 -10.77 8.89
C ASP A 20 8.13 -12.16 8.51
N GLN A 21 7.64 -12.90 9.49
CA GLN A 21 7.00 -14.20 9.31
C GLN A 21 5.49 -14.06 9.13
N LEU A 22 4.89 -14.98 8.37
CA LEU A 22 3.46 -14.96 8.04
C LEU A 22 2.52 -14.81 9.27
N PRO A 23 2.78 -15.42 10.45
CA PRO A 23 1.98 -15.17 11.64
C PRO A 23 1.97 -13.70 12.09
N ALA A 24 3.12 -13.03 12.08
CA ALA A 24 3.25 -11.63 12.47
C ALA A 24 2.55 -10.71 11.46
N MET A 25 2.70 -10.98 10.16
CA MET A 25 1.97 -10.27 9.09
C MET A 25 0.45 -10.35 9.28
N ARG A 26 -0.08 -11.54 9.59
CA ARG A 26 -1.52 -11.71 9.87
C ARG A 26 -1.96 -10.95 11.11
N GLN A 27 -1.17 -10.96 12.17
CA GLN A 27 -1.47 -10.18 13.38
C GLN A 27 -1.50 -8.68 13.10
N PHE A 28 -0.59 -8.18 12.26
CA PHE A 28 -0.58 -6.78 11.83
C PHE A 28 -1.86 -6.41 11.09
N VAL A 29 -2.27 -7.21 10.08
CA VAL A 29 -3.51 -6.99 9.33
C VAL A 29 -4.72 -6.97 10.26
N ALA A 30 -4.81 -7.91 11.21
CA ALA A 30 -5.90 -7.95 12.18
C ALA A 30 -5.89 -6.74 13.12
N ARG A 31 -4.73 -6.36 13.65
CA ARG A 31 -4.56 -5.25 14.58
C ARG A 31 -4.96 -3.90 13.99
N TYR A 32 -4.63 -3.68 12.72
CA TYR A 32 -4.91 -2.42 12.02
C TYR A 32 -6.13 -2.49 11.09
N GLN A 33 -6.88 -3.60 11.14
CA GLN A 33 -8.13 -3.79 10.39
C GLN A 33 -7.94 -3.58 8.87
N LEU A 34 -6.82 -4.06 8.32
CA LEU A 34 -6.45 -3.88 6.92
C LEU A 34 -7.05 -4.94 5.98
N SER A 35 -8.01 -5.73 6.47
CA SER A 35 -8.68 -6.79 5.72
C SER A 35 -9.65 -6.28 4.65
N ALA A 36 -9.88 -4.97 4.57
CA ALA A 36 -10.76 -4.35 3.58
C ALA A 36 -10.20 -4.42 2.14
N PHE A 37 -8.91 -4.72 1.98
CA PHE A 37 -8.25 -4.85 0.70
C PHE A 37 -7.22 -5.99 0.70
N PRO A 38 -6.84 -6.54 -0.48
CA PRO A 38 -5.87 -7.63 -0.58
C PRO A 38 -4.55 -7.35 0.15
N GLN A 39 -4.04 -8.38 0.82
CA GLN A 39 -2.76 -8.36 1.54
C GLN A 39 -1.86 -9.45 0.95
N LEU A 40 -0.66 -9.08 0.51
CA LEU A 40 0.36 -9.97 0.00
C LEU A 40 1.44 -10.19 1.06
N ALA A 41 1.85 -11.45 1.22
CA ALA A 41 3.02 -11.83 2.00
C ALA A 41 4.22 -11.93 1.06
N ASP A 42 5.04 -10.89 1.02
CA ASP A 42 6.28 -10.79 0.25
C ASP A 42 7.46 -11.30 1.08
N SER A 43 7.43 -12.59 1.40
CA SER A 43 8.35 -13.20 2.38
C SER A 43 9.82 -13.18 1.94
N ASP A 44 10.10 -13.09 0.64
CA ASP A 44 11.44 -12.95 0.06
C ASP A 44 11.77 -11.50 -0.34
N ALA A 45 10.89 -10.54 -0.01
CA ALA A 45 11.01 -9.12 -0.37
C ALA A 45 11.17 -8.84 -1.88
N ALA A 46 10.73 -9.76 -2.74
CA ALA A 46 10.87 -9.63 -4.19
C ALA A 46 10.01 -8.50 -4.76
N ILE A 47 8.82 -8.26 -4.20
CA ILE A 47 7.97 -7.14 -4.60
C ILE A 47 8.58 -5.83 -4.11
N TRP A 48 9.00 -5.74 -2.85
CA TRP A 48 9.70 -4.57 -2.31
C TRP A 48 10.90 -4.18 -3.17
N ALA A 49 11.74 -5.14 -3.54
CA ALA A 49 12.91 -4.91 -4.38
C ALA A 49 12.54 -4.34 -5.77
N ARG A 50 11.44 -4.79 -6.38
CA ARG A 50 10.97 -4.27 -7.69
C ARG A 50 10.49 -2.83 -7.61
N PHE A 51 9.92 -2.42 -6.48
CA PHE A 51 9.50 -1.04 -6.24
C PHE A 51 10.62 -0.19 -5.62
N GLY A 52 11.83 -0.73 -5.42
CA GLY A 52 12.93 -0.02 -4.79
C GLY A 52 12.72 0.28 -3.30
N VAL A 53 11.75 -0.37 -2.64
CA VAL A 53 11.43 -0.14 -1.23
C VAL A 53 12.44 -0.89 -0.36
N VAL A 54 13.20 -0.15 0.44
CA VAL A 54 14.20 -0.72 1.36
C VAL A 54 13.75 -0.71 2.82
N ALA A 55 12.76 0.11 3.17
CA ALA A 55 12.23 0.25 4.51
C ALA A 55 10.74 0.62 4.50
N GLN A 56 10.04 0.21 5.57
CA GLN A 56 8.66 0.63 5.85
C GLN A 56 8.61 1.82 6.82
N PRO A 57 7.54 2.64 6.79
CA PRO A 57 6.43 2.61 5.81
C PRO A 57 6.85 3.16 4.44
N ALA A 58 6.23 2.65 3.38
CA ALA A 58 6.36 3.14 2.01
C ALA A 58 5.06 2.93 1.24
N PHE A 59 4.82 3.77 0.23
CA PHE A 59 3.60 3.76 -0.58
C PHE A 59 3.97 3.85 -2.06
N ALA A 60 3.48 2.91 -2.87
CA ALA A 60 3.63 2.95 -4.33
C ALA A 60 2.29 3.30 -4.97
N PHE A 61 2.25 4.40 -5.72
CA PHE A 61 1.11 4.86 -6.49
C PHE A 61 1.32 4.46 -7.94
N VAL A 62 0.45 3.59 -8.47
CA VAL A 62 0.56 3.06 -9.83
C VAL A 62 -0.63 3.57 -10.64
N GLY A 63 -0.36 4.39 -11.66
CA GLY A 63 -1.45 4.86 -12.52
C GLY A 63 -1.79 3.94 -13.68
N ALA A 64 -2.90 4.26 -14.34
CA ALA A 64 -3.44 3.47 -15.45
C ALA A 64 -2.47 3.33 -16.63
N ALA A 65 -1.62 4.34 -16.88
CA ALA A 65 -0.58 4.31 -17.91
C ALA A 65 0.71 3.58 -17.50
N GLY A 66 0.76 2.98 -16.31
CA GLY A 66 1.92 2.26 -15.79
C GLY A 66 3.00 3.12 -15.14
N HIS A 67 2.77 4.43 -14.99
CA HIS A 67 3.65 5.28 -14.19
C HIS A 67 3.59 4.88 -12.71
N ILE A 68 4.74 4.85 -12.05
CA ILE A 68 4.89 4.45 -10.65
C ILE A 68 5.56 5.60 -9.89
N ASP A 69 4.92 6.08 -8.84
CA ASP A 69 5.48 7.03 -7.88
C ASP A 69 5.61 6.35 -6.51
N VAL A 70 6.83 6.28 -5.97
CA VAL A 70 7.10 5.63 -4.69
C VAL A 70 7.45 6.70 -3.66
N VAL A 71 6.71 6.71 -2.56
CA VAL A 71 6.95 7.57 -1.42
C VAL A 71 7.45 6.74 -0.26
N GLU A 72 8.68 7.00 0.17
CA GLU A 72 9.23 6.45 1.40
C GLU A 72 8.82 7.29 2.61
N GLY A 73 8.55 6.64 3.73
CA GLY A 73 8.15 7.28 4.97
C GLY A 73 6.63 7.41 5.15
N PRO A 74 6.20 7.95 6.31
CA PRO A 74 4.79 8.06 6.64
C PRO A 74 4.12 9.13 5.76
N LEU A 75 2.89 8.87 5.36
CA LEU A 75 1.99 9.86 4.77
C LEU A 75 0.91 10.25 5.77
N THR A 76 0.59 11.53 5.82
CA THR A 76 -0.63 12.01 6.47
C THR A 76 -1.87 11.54 5.71
N GLN A 77 -3.03 11.53 6.37
CA GLN A 77 -4.30 11.19 5.72
C GLN A 77 -4.60 12.11 4.53
N LEU A 78 -4.36 13.42 4.68
CA LEU A 78 -4.58 14.40 3.61
C LEU A 78 -3.67 14.13 2.40
N GLU A 79 -2.38 13.85 2.62
CA GLU A 79 -1.45 13.52 1.52
C GLU A 79 -1.86 12.24 0.81
N LEU A 80 -2.25 11.21 1.56
CA LEU A 80 -2.73 9.96 0.99
C LEU A 80 -3.99 10.19 0.14
N THR A 81 -4.99 10.90 0.69
CA THR A 81 -6.25 11.20 -0.04
C THR A 81 -5.97 11.98 -1.32
N ASN A 82 -5.14 13.02 -1.27
CA ASN A 82 -4.82 13.82 -2.46
C ASN A 82 -4.15 12.98 -3.56
N ARG A 83 -3.23 12.09 -3.19
CA ARG A 83 -2.55 11.20 -4.14
C ARG A 83 -3.48 10.17 -4.75
N VAL A 84 -4.39 9.58 -3.95
CA VAL A 84 -5.39 8.63 -4.43
C VAL A 84 -6.41 9.30 -5.34
N ALA A 85 -6.88 10.50 -4.99
CA ALA A 85 -7.79 11.28 -5.83
C ALA A 85 -7.16 11.64 -7.18
N ALA A 86 -5.86 11.96 -7.19
CA ALA A 86 -5.12 12.21 -8.43
C ALA A 86 -5.06 10.97 -9.33
N LEU A 87 -4.91 9.76 -8.77
CA LEU A 87 -4.96 8.50 -9.54
C LEU A 87 -6.37 8.23 -10.09
N ALA A 88 -7.40 8.48 -9.30
CA ALA A 88 -8.80 8.23 -9.69
C ALA A 88 -9.27 9.15 -10.84
N GLY A 89 -8.63 10.31 -11.02
CA GLY A 89 -8.93 11.27 -12.08
C GLY A 89 -8.13 11.07 -13.38
N GLN A 90 -7.31 10.02 -13.49
CA GLN A 90 -6.52 9.72 -14.70
C GLN A 90 -7.32 9.03 -15.80
#